data_AF-A0A9D9RKW4-F1
#
_entry.id   AF-A0A9D9RKW4-F1
#
_cell.length_a   1.000
_cell.length_b   1.000
_cell.length_c   1.000
_cell.angle_alpha   90.00
_cell.angle_beta   90.00
_cell.angle_gamma   90.00
#
_symmetry.space_group_name_H-M   'P 1'
#
loop_
_entity.id
_entity.type
_entity.pdbx_description
1 polymer ?
#
loop_
_entity_poly.entity_id
_entity_poly.type
_entity_poly.pdbx_seq_one_letter_code
_entity_poly.pdbx_strand_id
1 'polypeptide(L)'
;MLIQSHMIILDIVGDYPPTDPVFREYDEVVGKCLLCHHLFDSIESVAKEYQLDEQDLLRKLNEAAQNHIAQQEISQGTEQDESKLVMR
;
A
#
# COMPACT_ATOMS: atom_id res chain seq x y z
N MET A 1 -0.68 7.73 9.89
CA MET A 1 -1.05 6.48 9.21
C MET A 1 -1.63 6.88 7.86
N LEU A 2 -1.01 6.39 6.78
CA LEU A 2 -1.41 6.58 5.38
C LEU A 2 -2.59 5.68 5.02
N ILE A 3 -2.57 4.44 5.48
CA ILE A 3 -3.60 3.44 5.23
C ILE A 3 -4.52 3.34 6.46
N GLN A 4 -5.84 3.32 6.22
CA GLN A 4 -6.88 3.26 7.25
C GLN A 4 -7.77 2.03 7.03
N SER A 5 -8.45 1.54 8.08
CA SER A 5 -9.18 0.28 8.00
C SER A 5 -10.45 0.28 7.14
N HIS A 6 -11.02 1.45 6.85
CA HIS A 6 -12.17 1.57 5.94
C HIS A 6 -11.77 1.53 4.45
N MET A 7 -10.47 1.64 4.15
CA MET A 7 -9.98 1.62 2.77
C MET A 7 -10.11 0.23 2.15
N ILE A 8 -10.35 0.20 0.84
CA ILE A 8 -10.49 -1.02 0.04
C ILE A 8 -9.12 -1.61 -0.28
N ILE A 9 -9.01 -2.93 -0.21
CA ILE A 9 -7.75 -3.66 -0.50
C ILE A 9 -7.19 -3.31 -1.88
N LEU A 10 -8.04 -3.26 -2.92
CA LEU A 10 -7.64 -2.88 -4.28
C LEU A 10 -6.97 -1.51 -4.35
N ASP A 11 -7.56 -0.50 -3.69
CA ASP A 11 -7.02 0.86 -3.70
C ASP A 11 -5.66 0.89 -3.00
N ILE A 12 -5.53 0.17 -1.88
CA ILE A 12 -4.27 0.09 -1.13
C ILE A 12 -3.15 -0.54 -1.96
N VAL A 13 -3.38 -1.69 -2.60
CA VAL A 13 -2.34 -2.35 -3.41
C VAL A 13 -2.03 -1.59 -4.70
N GLY A 14 -3.01 -0.85 -5.24
CA GLY A 14 -2.83 0.02 -6.40
C GLY A 14 -1.97 1.24 -6.09
N ASP A 15 -2.28 1.94 -4.99
CA ASP A 15 -1.55 3.13 -4.55
C ASP A 15 -0.20 2.79 -3.90
N TYR A 16 -0.11 1.63 -3.24
CA TYR A 16 1.05 1.16 -2.50
C TYR A 16 1.41 -0.28 -2.89
N PRO A 17 2.02 -0.51 -4.07
CA PRO A 17 2.42 -1.85 -4.51
C PRO A 17 3.25 -2.68 -3.51
N PRO A 18 4.13 -2.12 -2.64
CA PRO A 18 4.84 -2.94 -1.65
C PRO A 18 3.98 -3.47 -0.51
N THR A 19 2.67 -3.17 -0.48
CA THR A 19 1.72 -3.77 0.46
C THR A 19 1.25 -5.17 0.03
N ASP A 20 1.36 -5.55 -1.25
CA ASP A 20 1.03 -6.89 -1.77
C ASP A 20 1.65 -8.05 -0.96
N PRO A 21 2.97 -8.06 -0.65
CA PRO A 21 3.56 -9.14 0.15
C PRO A 21 2.99 -9.22 1.57
N VAL A 22 2.55 -8.10 2.15
CA VAL A 22 1.91 -8.11 3.48
C VAL A 22 0.63 -8.93 3.41
N PHE A 23 -0.24 -8.71 2.41
CA PHE A 23 -1.46 -9.50 2.24
C PHE A 23 -1.17 -11.00 2.05
N ARG A 24 -0.11 -11.34 1.29
CA ARG A 24 0.29 -12.74 1.08
C ARG A 24 0.72 -13.46 2.36
N GLU A 25 1.35 -12.76 3.32
CA GLU A 25 1.64 -13.36 4.63
C GLU A 25 0.37 -13.78 5.36
N TYR A 26 -0.71 -12.99 5.23
CA TYR A 26 -1.99 -13.34 5.83
C TYR A 26 -2.74 -14.39 5.02
N ASP A 27 -2.53 -14.52 3.71
CA ASP A 27 -3.14 -15.59 2.89
C ASP A 27 -2.87 -16.99 3.48
N GLU A 28 -1.65 -17.22 4.02
CA GLU A 28 -1.29 -18.47 4.70
C GLU A 28 -2.02 -18.65 6.03
N VAL A 29 -2.25 -17.55 6.77
CA VAL A 29 -2.98 -17.55 8.05
C VAL A 29 -4.47 -17.82 7.84
N VAL A 30 -5.06 -17.20 6.81
CA VAL A 30 -6.49 -17.32 6.48
C VAL A 30 -6.78 -18.62 5.70
N GLY A 31 -5.76 -19.22 5.09
CA GLY A 31 -5.87 -20.42 4.26
C GLY A 31 -6.51 -20.15 2.89
N LYS A 32 -6.60 -18.88 2.48
CA LYS A 32 -7.11 -18.46 1.17
C LYS A 32 -6.45 -17.16 0.74
N CYS A 33 -6.40 -16.96 -0.58
CA CYS A 33 -5.94 -15.69 -1.16
C CYS A 33 -6.93 -14.57 -0.83
N LEU A 34 -6.54 -13.65 0.06
CA LEU A 34 -7.30 -12.45 0.43
C LEU A 34 -7.51 -11.54 -0.77
N LEU A 35 -6.46 -11.33 -1.58
CA LEU A 35 -6.55 -10.53 -2.81
C LEU A 35 -7.52 -11.11 -3.84
N CYS A 36 -7.85 -12.40 -3.77
CA CYS A 36 -8.73 -13.06 -4.72
C CYS A 36 -10.20 -13.01 -4.26
N HIS A 37 -10.43 -13.10 -2.95
CA HIS A 37 -11.77 -13.20 -2.38
C HIS A 37 -12.29 -11.86 -1.81
N HIS A 38 -11.39 -10.96 -1.42
CA HIS A 38 -11.69 -9.72 -0.69
C HIS A 38 -11.08 -8.48 -1.34
N LEU A 39 -10.73 -8.55 -2.63
CA LEU A 39 -10.11 -7.43 -3.35
C LEU A 39 -10.90 -6.12 -3.22
N PHE A 40 -12.22 -6.21 -3.19
CA PHE A 40 -13.15 -5.08 -3.13
C PHE A 40 -13.71 -4.82 -1.73
N ASP A 41 -13.22 -5.53 -0.71
CA ASP A 41 -13.63 -5.34 0.67
C ASP A 41 -12.66 -4.41 1.42
N SER A 42 -13.16 -3.84 2.52
CA SER A 42 -12.34 -3.04 3.43
C SER A 42 -11.51 -3.90 4.37
N ILE A 43 -10.38 -3.36 4.83
CA ILE A 43 -9.50 -4.03 5.81
C ILE A 43 -10.26 -4.41 7.08
N GLU A 44 -11.15 -3.53 7.60
CA GLU A 44 -11.95 -3.85 8.78
C GLU A 44 -12.90 -5.04 8.55
N SER A 45 -13.46 -5.19 7.34
CA SER A 45 -14.42 -6.24 7.05
C SER A 45 -13.71 -7.59 7.02
N VAL A 46 -12.56 -7.64 6.34
CA VAL A 46 -11.69 -8.82 6.30
C VAL A 46 -11.17 -9.18 7.69
N ALA A 47 -10.70 -8.20 8.45
CA ALA A 47 -10.20 -8.44 9.81
C ALA A 47 -11.29 -9.00 10.72
N LYS A 48 -12.52 -8.48 10.63
CA LYS A 48 -13.68 -9.01 11.38
C LYS A 48 -14.10 -10.40 10.92
N GLU A 49 -14.15 -10.65 9.61
CA GLU A 49 -14.55 -11.94 9.05
C GLU A 49 -13.61 -13.08 9.48
N TYR A 50 -12.30 -12.81 9.49
CA TYR A 50 -11.27 -13.79 9.83
C TYR A 50 -10.73 -13.68 11.25
N GLN A 51 -11.28 -12.79 12.07
CA GLN A 51 -10.80 -12.51 13.43
C GLN A 51 -9.29 -12.23 13.48
N LEU A 52 -8.79 -11.49 12.49
CA LEU A 52 -7.39 -11.06 12.43
C LEU A 52 -7.18 -9.84 13.33
N ASP A 53 -5.93 -9.62 13.72
CA ASP A 53 -5.54 -8.41 14.42
C ASP A 53 -5.49 -7.24 13.42
N GLU A 54 -6.56 -6.45 13.38
CA GLU A 54 -6.70 -5.26 12.52
C GLU A 54 -5.56 -4.26 12.75
N GLN A 55 -5.11 -4.09 14.00
CA GLN A 55 -4.07 -3.11 14.35
C GLN A 55 -2.70 -3.57 13.85
N ASP A 56 -2.39 -4.86 13.97
CA ASP A 56 -1.16 -5.45 13.43
C ASP A 56 -1.11 -5.35 11.90
N LEU A 57 -2.21 -5.71 11.23
CA LEU A 57 -2.33 -5.64 9.77
C LEU A 57 -2.14 -4.20 9.28
N LEU A 58 -2.86 -3.25 9.88
CA LEU A 58 -2.73 -1.83 9.54
C LEU A 58 -1.30 -1.31 9.76
N ARG A 59 -0.65 -1.72 10.85
CA ARG A 59 0.73 -1.32 11.14
C ARG A 59 1.67 -1.78 10.02
N LYS A 60 1.66 -3.07 9.67
CA LYS A 60 2.51 -3.63 8.61
C LYS A 60 2.27 -2.96 7.26
N LEU A 61 1.00 -2.74 6.90
CA LEU A 61 0.62 -2.05 5.66
C LEU A 61 1.16 -0.62 5.63
N ASN A 62 0.99 0.12 6.74
CA ASN A 62 1.50 1.48 6.86
C ASN A 62 3.02 1.55 6.77
N GLU A 63 3.74 0.60 7.40
CA GLU A 63 5.20 0.52 7.30
C GLU A 63 5.65 0.27 5.85
N ALA A 64 5.01 -0.66 5.14
CA ALA A 64 5.30 -0.94 3.73
C ALA A 64 5.03 0.28 2.83
N ALA A 65 3.90 0.97 3.04
CA ALA A 65 3.53 2.18 2.31
C ALA A 65 4.49 3.35 2.59
N GLN A 66 4.89 3.56 3.85
CA GLN A 66 5.85 4.60 4.21
C GLN A 66 7.22 4.37 3.57
N ASN A 67 7.70 3.12 3.58
CA ASN A 67 8.95 2.74 2.92
C ASN A 67 8.88 2.99 1.41
N HIS A 68 7.70 2.84 0.80
CA HIS A 68 7.49 3.14 -0.62
C HIS A 68 7.67 4.62 -0.94
N ILE A 69 7.00 5.50 -0.20
CA ILE A 69 7.05 6.95 -0.42
C ILE A 69 8.49 7.44 -0.25
N ALA A 70 9.18 6.99 0.81
CA ALA A 70 10.57 7.35 1.06
C ALA A 70 11.52 6.91 -0.08
N GLN A 71 11.18 5.86 -0.82
CA GLN A 71 11.97 5.38 -1.97
C GLN A 71 11.58 6.07 -3.29
N GLN A 72 10.33 6.52 -3.45
CA GLN A 72 9.88 7.22 -4.64
C GLN A 72 10.50 8.62 -4.77
N GLU A 73 10.74 9.33 -3.65
CA GLU A 73 11.34 10.67 -3.65
C GLU A 73 12.80 10.69 -4.14
N ILE A 74 13.47 9.54 -4.20
CA ILE A 74 14.86 9.41 -4.66
C ILE A 74 14.94 9.26 -6.20
N SER A 75 13.82 8.94 -6.87
CA SER A 75 13.79 8.73 -8.33
C SER A 75 13.14 9.88 -9.12
N GLN A 76 12.54 10.89 -8.46
CA GLN A 76 12.04 12.11 -9.10
C GLN A 76 13.07 13.24 -8.98
N GLY A 77 14.23 13.03 -9.58
CA GLY A 77 15.39 13.91 -9.44
C GLY A 77 16.31 13.93 -10.65
N THR A 78 15.78 13.87 -11.89
CA THR A 78 16.51 14.31 -13.09
C THR A 78 15.54 14.83 -14.14
N GLU A 79 15.15 16.10 -14.05
CA GLU A 79 14.73 16.93 -15.19
C GLU A 79 14.90 18.40 -14.73
N GLN A 80 16.17 18.77 -14.52
CA GLN A 80 16.59 20.16 -14.40
C GLN A 80 17.09 20.64 -15.76
N ASP A 81 16.52 21.76 -16.20
CA ASP A 81 17.23 22.84 -16.91
C ASP A 81 17.67 22.63 -18.37
N GLU A 82 16.74 22.82 -19.31
CA GLU A 82 16.97 23.56 -20.57
C GLU A 82 15.64 24.30 -20.85
N SER A 83 15.51 25.63 -20.96
CA SER A 83 16.42 26.62 -21.48
C SER A 83 16.00 27.98 -20.94
N LYS A 84 16.79 28.57 -20.04
CA LYS A 84 16.79 30.01 -19.78
C LYS A 84 18.18 30.55 -20.10
N LEU A 85 18.49 30.70 -21.40
CA LEU A 85 19.62 31.50 -21.84
C LEU A 85 19.24 32.36 -23.06
N VAL A 86 19.08 33.67 -22.77
CA VAL A 86 19.41 34.85 -23.61
C VAL A 86 18.49 35.08 -24.81
N MET A 87 17.50 35.98 -24.74
CA MET A 87 17.61 37.45 -24.89
C MET A 87 18.66 37.94 -25.91
N ARG A 88 18.16 38.31 -27.11
CA ARG A 88 18.79 39.07 -28.22
C ARG A 88 19.32 38.25 -29.38
#